data_AF-A0A9X2CS02-F1
#
_entry.id   AF-A0A9X2CS02-F1
#
_cell.length_a   1.000
_cell.length_b   1.000
_cell.length_c   1.000
_cell.angle_alpha   90.00
_cell.angle_beta   90.00
_cell.angle_gamma   90.00
#
_symmetry.space_group_name_H-M   'P 1'
#
loop_
_entity.id
_entity.type
_entity.pdbx_description
1 polymer ?
#
loop_
_entity_poly.entity_id
_entity_poly.type
_entity_poly.pdbx_seq_one_letter_code
_entity_poly.pdbx_strand_id
1 'polypeptide(L)'
;MKKGTIFWMILAAFLLVIGLVIPITVTVSGDTRVILDHTHKVYSAPACFDQADLTNNLEETTLKYALELDYVSESSCTQDQLQETKPFLIGIFQ
;
A
#
# COMPACT_ATOMS: atom_id res chain seq x y z
N MET A 1 -19.46 8.94 -39.01
CA MET A 1 -19.57 7.95 -37.90
C MET A 1 -21.04 7.80 -37.53
N LYS A 2 -21.55 6.59 -37.31
CA LYS A 2 -22.95 6.42 -36.85
C LYS A 2 -23.09 7.08 -35.47
N LYS A 3 -24.21 7.74 -35.18
CA LYS A 3 -24.44 8.45 -33.90
C LYS A 3 -24.17 7.56 -32.68
N GLY A 4 -24.49 6.26 -32.79
CA GLY A 4 -24.17 5.27 -31.76
C GLY A 4 -22.67 5.08 -31.49
N THR A 5 -21.82 5.12 -32.52
CA THR A 5 -20.36 4.99 -32.37
C THR A 5 -19.76 6.17 -31.59
N ILE A 6 -20.27 7.38 -31.81
CA ILE A 6 -19.81 8.58 -31.09
C ILE A 6 -20.18 8.49 -29.61
N PHE A 7 -21.42 8.06 -29.30
CA PHE A 7 -21.86 7.88 -27.91
C PHE A 7 -20.97 6.90 -27.14
N TRP A 8 -20.69 5.73 -27.73
CA TRP A 8 -19.81 4.74 -27.10
C TRP A 8 -18.38 5.24 -26.89
N MET A 9 -17.85 6.02 -27.84
CA MET A 9 -16.52 6.62 -27.72
C MET A 9 -16.44 7.63 -26.57
N ILE A 10 -17.47 8.49 -26.43
CA ILE A 10 -17.56 9.46 -25.33
C ILE A 10 -17.67 8.73 -23.98
N LEU A 11 -18.52 7.70 -23.91
CA LEU A 11 -18.69 6.91 -22.69
C LEU A 11 -17.39 6.21 -22.27
N ALA A 12 -16.67 5.60 -23.23
CA ALA A 12 -15.39 4.96 -22.95
C ALA A 12 -14.34 5.97 -22.46
N ALA A 13 -14.25 7.14 -23.10
CA ALA A 13 -13.34 8.20 -22.67
C ALA A 13 -13.68 8.69 -21.25
N PHE A 14 -14.96 8.86 -20.95
CA PHE A 14 -15.42 9.29 -19.62
C PHE A 14 -15.06 8.28 -18.52
N LEU A 15 -15.31 6.99 -18.74
CA LEU A 15 -14.96 5.93 -17.79
C LEU A 15 -13.44 5.84 -17.57
N LEU A 16 -12.65 6.01 -18.63
CA LEU A 16 -11.19 6.01 -18.55
C LEU A 16 -10.68 7.18 -17.69
N VAL A 17 -11.24 8.38 -17.88
CA VAL A 17 -10.89 9.55 -17.06
C VAL A 17 -11.26 9.31 -15.60
N ILE A 18 -12.48 8.83 -15.31
CA ILE A 18 -12.91 8.51 -13.94
C ILE A 18 -11.94 7.52 -13.30
N GLY A 19 -11.61 6.44 -14.01
CA GLY A 19 -10.75 5.39 -13.50
C GLY A 19 -9.30 5.81 -13.23
N LEU A 20 -8.81 6.86 -13.89
CA LEU A 20 -7.49 7.44 -13.64
C LEU A 20 -7.48 8.56 -12.59
N VAL A 21 -8.65 9.11 -12.24
CA VAL A 21 -8.77 10.23 -11.29
C VAL A 21 -9.15 9.76 -9.90
N ILE A 22 -9.99 8.72 -9.77
CA ILE A 22 -10.41 8.23 -8.45
C ILE A 22 -9.23 7.51 -7.77
N PRO A 23 -8.72 8.01 -6.63
CA PRO A 23 -7.68 7.32 -5.89
C PRO A 23 -8.25 6.15 -5.08
N ILE A 24 -7.47 5.10 -4.94
CA ILE A 24 -7.70 4.00 -4.00
C ILE A 24 -6.44 3.75 -3.17
N THR A 25 -6.64 3.29 -1.94
CA THR A 25 -5.56 2.83 -1.08
C THR A 25 -5.18 1.41 -1.48
N VAL A 26 -3.90 1.19 -1.77
CA VAL A 26 -3.32 -0.13 -2.02
C VAL A 26 -2.25 -0.42 -0.99
N THR A 27 -2.03 -1.70 -0.72
CA THR A 27 -0.91 -2.15 0.11
C THR A 27 0.40 -1.87 -0.62
N VAL A 28 1.41 -1.33 0.06
CA VAL A 28 2.75 -1.16 -0.52
C VAL A 28 3.35 -2.48 -0.99
N SER A 29 4.39 -2.40 -1.83
CA SER A 29 5.11 -3.59 -2.32
C SER A 29 5.56 -4.48 -1.15
N GLY A 30 5.47 -5.80 -1.32
CA GLY A 30 5.97 -6.75 -0.33
C GLY A 30 7.46 -6.60 -0.05
N ASP A 31 8.24 -6.08 -1.01
CA ASP A 31 9.68 -5.81 -0.88
C ASP A 31 10.00 -4.52 -0.09
N THR A 32 8.97 -3.82 0.40
CA THR A 32 9.16 -2.60 1.20
C THR A 32 9.94 -2.92 2.47
N ARG A 33 10.99 -2.15 2.75
CA ARG A 33 11.82 -2.31 3.94
C ARG A 33 11.02 -2.00 5.20
N VAL A 34 11.12 -2.89 6.19
CA VAL A 34 10.57 -2.74 7.54
C VAL A 34 11.58 -3.21 8.59
N ILE A 35 11.35 -2.82 9.83
CA ILE A 35 12.14 -3.22 11.00
C ILE A 35 11.24 -4.09 11.88
N LEU A 36 11.63 -5.33 12.16
CA LEU A 36 10.91 -6.26 13.01
C LEU A 36 11.45 -6.15 14.43
N ASP A 37 10.57 -6.36 15.40
CA ASP A 37 10.92 -6.68 16.78
C ASP A 37 10.38 -8.06 17.12
N HIS A 38 11.28 -9.03 17.29
CA HIS A 38 10.89 -10.41 17.57
C HIS A 38 10.40 -10.63 19.00
N THR A 39 10.68 -9.71 19.92
CA THR A 39 10.18 -9.78 21.30
C THR A 39 8.68 -9.46 21.32
N HIS A 40 8.30 -8.35 20.68
CA HIS A 40 6.90 -7.91 20.61
C HIS A 40 6.12 -8.53 19.44
N LYS A 41 6.81 -9.15 18.47
CA LYS A 41 6.25 -9.72 17.23
C LYS A 41 5.50 -8.66 16.42
N VAL A 42 6.15 -7.51 16.28
CA VAL A 42 5.64 -6.37 15.52
C VAL A 42 6.64 -5.97 14.44
N TYR A 43 6.17 -5.22 13.45
CA TYR A 43 7.02 -4.53 12.49
C TYR A 43 6.76 -3.02 12.51
N SER A 44 7.80 -2.24 12.24
CA SER A 44 7.76 -0.79 12.11
C SER A 44 8.26 -0.34 10.75
N ALA A 45 7.63 0.68 10.20
CA ALA A 45 8.24 1.43 9.10
C ALA A 45 9.52 2.13 9.61
N PRO A 46 10.59 2.23 8.79
CA PRO A 46 11.83 2.89 9.23
C PRO A 46 11.63 4.33 9.70
N ALA A 47 10.70 5.05 9.07
CA ALA A 47 10.35 6.43 9.45
C ALA A 47 9.67 6.54 10.83
N CYS A 48 9.09 5.46 11.34
CA CYS A 48 8.40 5.42 12.63
C CYS A 48 9.27 4.84 13.75
N PHE A 49 10.53 4.45 13.48
CA PHE A 49 11.38 3.73 14.43
C PHE A 49 11.60 4.51 15.74
N ASP A 50 11.92 5.80 15.65
CA ASP A 50 12.28 6.62 16.82
C ASP A 50 11.13 6.86 17.81
N GLN A 51 9.89 6.62 17.37
CA GLN A 51 8.68 6.78 18.17
C GLN A 51 8.02 5.44 18.52
N ALA A 52 8.57 4.33 18.02
CA ALA A 52 8.09 2.98 18.28
C ALA A 52 8.75 2.43 19.55
N ASP A 53 7.99 1.74 20.40
CA ASP A 53 8.51 1.16 21.65
C ASP A 53 9.11 -0.24 21.38
N LEU A 54 10.15 -0.26 20.55
CA LEU A 54 10.81 -1.49 20.11
C LEU A 54 11.92 -1.92 21.10
N THR A 55 12.11 -3.22 21.22
CA THR A 55 13.22 -3.81 21.98
C THR A 55 14.52 -3.85 21.16
N ASN A 56 15.62 -4.35 21.75
CA ASN A 56 16.88 -4.56 21.03
C ASN A 56 16.93 -5.88 20.23
N ASN A 57 15.82 -6.61 20.12
CA ASN A 57 15.72 -7.85 19.36
C ASN A 57 15.21 -7.57 17.94
N LEU A 58 16.01 -6.81 17.18
CA LEU A 58 15.60 -6.19 15.92
C LEU A 58 16.17 -6.89 14.70
N GLU A 59 15.39 -6.93 13.61
CA GLU A 59 15.82 -7.36 12.29
C GLU A 59 15.29 -6.40 11.21
N GLU A 60 16.11 -6.03 10.24
CA GLU A 60 15.64 -5.30 9.05
C GLU A 60 15.38 -6.25 7.89
N THR A 61 14.18 -6.20 7.32
CA THR A 61 13.76 -7.14 6.27
C THR A 61 12.65 -6.52 5.42
N THR A 62 11.91 -7.35 4.68
CA THR A 62 10.79 -6.93 3.82
C THR A 62 9.45 -7.09 4.53
N LEU A 63 8.47 -6.24 4.16
CA LEU A 63 7.10 -6.31 4.67
C LEU A 63 6.49 -7.69 4.41
N LYS A 64 6.78 -8.29 3.26
CA LYS A 64 6.33 -9.65 2.92
C LYS A 64 6.80 -10.65 3.98
N TYR A 65 8.07 -10.62 4.37
CA TYR A 65 8.59 -11.54 5.38
C TYR A 65 7.95 -11.30 6.76
N ALA A 66 7.72 -10.04 7.14
CA ALA A 66 7.00 -9.70 8.38
C ALA A 66 5.57 -10.29 8.40
N LEU A 67 4.86 -10.20 7.28
CA LEU A 67 3.51 -10.75 7.12
C LEU A 67 3.51 -12.29 7.09
N GLU A 68 4.51 -12.92 6.49
CA GLU A 68 4.69 -14.39 6.54
C GLU A 68 4.93 -14.93 7.96
N LEU A 69 5.48 -14.09 8.85
CA LEU A 69 5.66 -14.39 10.27
C LEU A 69 4.42 -14.05 11.13
N ASP A 70 3.32 -13.59 10.52
CA ASP A 70 2.12 -13.08 11.19
C ASP A 70 2.39 -11.93 12.17
N TYR A 71 3.41 -11.10 11.89
CA TYR A 71 3.69 -9.93 12.72
C TYR A 71 2.72 -8.81 12.36
N VAL A 72 2.37 -7.99 13.35
CA VAL A 72 1.43 -6.88 13.19
C VAL A 72 2.19 -5.55 13.17
N SER A 73 1.57 -4.51 12.60
CA SER A 73 2.15 -3.16 12.68
C SER A 73 2.29 -2.73 14.13
N GLU A 74 3.42 -2.15 14.51
CA GLU A 74 3.65 -1.66 15.86
C GLU A 74 2.69 -0.52 16.24
N SER A 75 2.37 0.36 15.29
CA SER A 75 1.51 1.52 15.50
C SER A 75 0.79 1.97 14.23
N SER A 76 -0.13 2.93 14.38
CA SER A 76 -0.81 3.59 13.26
C SER A 76 0.16 4.34 12.35
N CYS A 77 1.27 4.89 12.87
CA CYS A 77 2.29 5.51 12.03
C CYS A 77 2.81 4.54 10.97
N THR A 78 3.12 3.31 11.38
CA THR A 78 3.59 2.29 10.45
C THR A 78 2.53 1.93 9.43
N GLN A 79 1.26 1.81 9.83
CA GLN A 79 0.16 1.55 8.90
C GLN A 79 0.01 2.69 7.88
N ASP A 80 0.14 3.94 8.30
CA ASP A 80 -0.01 5.11 7.43
C ASP A 80 1.19 5.24 6.47
N GLN A 81 2.41 4.94 6.93
CA GLN A 81 3.61 4.93 6.08
C GLN A 81 3.63 3.78 5.07
N LEU A 82 2.94 2.68 5.35
CA LEU A 82 2.85 1.50 4.47
C LEU A 82 1.55 1.45 3.65
N GLN A 83 0.84 2.57 3.58
CA GLN A 83 -0.26 2.76 2.64
C GLN A 83 0.21 3.57 1.44
N GLU A 84 -0.13 3.11 0.25
CA GLU A 84 0.11 3.87 -0.99
C GLU A 84 -1.22 4.21 -1.65
N THR A 85 -1.31 5.41 -2.24
CA THR A 85 -2.50 5.82 -3.00
C THR A 85 -2.21 5.71 -4.48
N LYS A 86 -3.02 4.93 -5.21
CA LYS A 86 -2.93 4.81 -6.67
C LYS A 86 -4.26 5.10 -7.34
N PRO A 87 -4.28 5.58 -8.60
CA PRO A 87 -5.50 5.65 -9.39
C PRO A 87 -6.18 4.28 -9.49
N PHE A 88 -7.51 4.26 -9.43
CA PHE A 88 -8.32 3.03 -9.44
C PHE A 88 -7.89 2.03 -10.52
N LEU A 89 -7.77 2.48 -11.77
CA LEU A 89 -7.39 1.59 -12.89
C LEU A 89 -5.97 1.04 -12.78
N ILE A 90 -5.07 1.69 -12.05
CA ILE A 90 -3.71 1.20 -11.83
C ILE A 90 -3.68 0.28 -10.61
N GLY A 91 -4.32 0.70 -9.52
CA GLY A 91 -4.27 -0.01 -8.24
C GLY A 91 -4.98 -1.38 -8.24
N ILE A 92 -5.94 -1.63 -9.14
CA ILE A 92 -6.60 -2.95 -9.22
C ILE A 92 -5.73 -4.07 -9.79
N PHE A 93 -4.57 -3.74 -10.39
CA PHE A 93 -3.66 -4.74 -10.98
C PHE A 93 -2.42 -5.01 -10.12
N GLN A 94 -2.39 -4.48 -8.90
CA GLN A 94 -1.36 -4.69 -7.91
C GLN A 94 -1.74 -5.80 -6.93
#